data_AF-A0A2E6NUA0-F1
#
_entry.id   AF-A0A2E6NUA0-F1
#
_cell.length_a   1.000
_cell.length_b   1.000
_cell.length_c   1.000
_cell.angle_alpha   90.00
_cell.angle_beta   90.00
_cell.angle_gamma   90.00
#
_symmetry.space_group_name_H-M   'P 1'
#
loop_
_entity.id
_entity.type
_entity.pdbx_description
1 polymer ?
#
loop_
_entity_poly.entity_id
_entity_poly.type
_entity_poly.pdbx_seq_one_letter_code
_entity_poly.pdbx_strand_id
1 'polypeptide(L)'
;MARYTGPVNKKMRFLGLEIAKKSGKNRMSPRRRLSPYGLQLREKQKARFLYGILERQFRNYYDKASNIEGSTGDELLILLEKRFDNVMFRTGMFNTRRQSRQAVNHGHFLINDKKVNIPSYQIKQGDKISWKEKSKNSSLFQIASENIKNNQCAKWLTLDKSGLSVQINNLPSASDAELEIDTRQIVEYYSRR
;
A
#
# COMPACT_ATOMS: atom_id res chain seq x y z
N MET A 1 3.22 2.48 -17.22
CA MET A 1 2.85 3.23 -16.00
C MET A 1 4.11 3.54 -15.19
N ALA A 2 4.34 4.80 -14.84
CA ALA A 2 5.54 5.19 -14.11
C ALA A 2 5.55 4.61 -12.68
N ARG A 3 6.69 4.03 -12.26
CA ARG A 3 6.92 3.47 -10.92
C ARG A 3 8.40 3.56 -10.55
N TYR A 4 8.70 3.52 -9.25
CA TYR A 4 10.09 3.43 -8.79
C TYR A 4 10.64 2.01 -8.98
N THR A 5 11.63 1.86 -9.87
CA THR A 5 12.32 0.59 -10.18
C THR A 5 13.70 0.48 -9.52
N GLY A 6 14.13 1.51 -8.78
CA GLY A 6 15.44 1.54 -8.15
C GLY A 6 15.60 0.62 -6.92
N PRO A 7 16.81 0.58 -6.32
CA PRO A 7 17.13 -0.31 -5.21
C PRO A 7 16.29 -0.03 -3.95
N VAL A 8 15.44 -0.99 -3.59
CA VAL A 8 14.46 -0.87 -2.48
C VAL A 8 15.16 -0.67 -1.15
N ASN A 9 16.12 -1.52 -0.82
CA ASN A 9 16.83 -1.51 0.46
C ASN A 9 17.66 -0.23 0.65
N LYS A 10 18.10 0.41 -0.44
CA LYS A 10 18.77 1.73 -0.36
C LYS A 10 17.77 2.80 0.07
N LYS A 11 16.56 2.80 -0.49
CA LYS A 11 15.53 3.77 -0.18
C LYS A 11 14.92 3.56 1.21
N MET A 12 14.68 2.31 1.63
CA MET A 12 14.25 1.96 2.98
C MET A 12 15.23 2.49 4.05
N ARG A 13 16.53 2.20 3.88
CA ARG A 13 17.59 2.71 4.78
C ARG A 13 17.60 4.24 4.86
N PHE A 14 17.47 4.92 3.72
CA PHE A 14 17.41 6.39 3.69
C PHE A 14 16.19 6.93 4.45
N LEU A 15 15.04 6.26 4.34
CA LEU A 15 13.81 6.66 5.02
C LEU A 15 13.79 6.25 6.50
N GLY A 16 14.72 5.40 6.95
CA GLY A 16 14.76 4.85 8.32
C GLY A 16 13.75 3.75 8.56
N LEU A 17 13.27 3.12 7.50
CA LEU A 17 12.49 1.88 7.57
C LEU A 17 13.51 0.74 7.66
N GLU A 18 13.69 0.15 8.84
CA GLU A 18 14.63 -0.96 9.01
C GLU A 18 14.03 -2.26 8.46
N ILE A 19 14.68 -2.85 7.46
CA ILE A 19 14.52 -4.28 7.16
C ILE A 19 15.74 -4.95 7.78
N ALA A 20 15.52 -5.81 8.77
CA ALA A 20 16.59 -6.56 9.40
C ALA A 20 17.41 -7.37 8.38
N LYS A 21 18.68 -6.98 8.19
CA LYS A 21 19.90 -7.80 8.06
C LYS A 21 21.07 -6.86 7.72
N LYS A 22 21.86 -6.52 8.75
CA LYS A 22 23.12 -5.79 8.60
C LYS A 22 24.16 -6.69 7.94
N SER A 23 24.31 -6.61 6.62
CA SER A 23 25.47 -7.16 5.91
C SER A 23 26.24 -6.02 5.21
N GLY A 24 27.17 -5.41 5.93
CA GLY A 24 28.09 -4.43 5.37
C GLY A 24 28.67 -3.46 6.39
N LYS A 25 30.00 -3.23 6.31
CA LYS A 25 30.74 -2.28 7.14
C LYS A 25 30.04 -0.91 7.13
N ASN A 26 29.61 -0.51 8.31
CA ASN A 26 28.84 0.71 8.55
C ASN A 26 29.74 1.93 8.33
N ARG A 27 29.73 2.55 7.15
CA ARG A 27 30.20 3.93 7.01
C ARG A 27 29.15 4.80 7.69
N MET A 28 29.34 5.03 8.98
CA MET A 28 28.48 5.81 9.84
C MET A 28 28.56 7.27 9.39
N SER A 29 27.81 7.61 8.34
CA SER A 29 27.65 9.00 7.93
C SER A 29 27.00 9.75 9.10
N PRO A 30 27.54 10.90 9.52
CA PRO A 30 27.02 11.63 10.66
C PRO A 30 25.53 11.88 10.44
N ARG A 31 24.70 11.41 11.39
CA ARG A 31 23.25 11.65 11.39
C ARG A 31 23.05 13.16 11.53
N ARG A 32 22.88 13.86 10.41
CA ARG A 32 22.51 15.28 10.41
C ARG A 32 21.16 15.41 11.12
N ARG A 33 21.09 16.29 12.12
CA ARG A 33 19.83 16.63 12.79
C ARG A 33 18.86 17.16 11.74
N LEU A 34 17.70 16.52 11.60
CA LEU A 34 16.68 16.95 10.66
C LEU A 34 16.03 18.24 11.18
N SER A 35 15.85 19.21 10.28
CA SER A 35 14.99 20.37 10.56
C SER A 35 13.52 19.91 10.64
N PRO A 36 12.62 20.75 11.19
CA PRO A 36 11.18 20.44 11.21
C PRO A 36 10.63 20.12 9.80
N TYR A 37 11.01 20.92 8.79
CA TYR A 37 10.67 20.65 7.40
C TYR A 37 11.25 19.32 6.89
N GLY A 38 12.49 18.99 7.28
CA GLY A 38 13.12 17.73 6.92
C GLY A 38 12.39 16.52 7.48
N LEU A 39 11.84 16.63 8.69
CA LEU A 39 11.03 15.60 9.33
C LEU A 39 9.69 15.42 8.59
N GLN A 40 8.97 16.52 8.35
CA GLN A 40 7.73 16.56 7.54
C GLN A 40 7.92 15.92 6.16
N LEU A 41 8.98 16.32 5.44
CA LEU A 41 9.32 15.79 4.13
C LEU A 41 9.61 14.28 4.21
N ARG A 42 10.32 13.83 5.25
CA ARG A 42 10.70 12.43 5.40
C ARG A 42 9.48 11.54 5.62
N GLU A 43 8.54 11.92 6.49
CA GLU A 43 7.30 11.16 6.72
C GLU A 43 6.45 11.07 5.46
N LYS A 44 6.32 12.16 4.71
CA LYS A 44 5.65 12.12 3.39
C LYS A 44 6.34 11.15 2.42
N GLN A 45 7.68 11.22 2.31
CA GLN A 45 8.42 10.32 1.43
C GLN A 45 8.34 8.86 1.89
N LYS A 46 8.23 8.62 3.20
CA LYS A 46 8.02 7.30 3.80
C LYS A 46 6.68 6.72 3.36
N ALA A 47 5.58 7.41 3.63
CA ALA A 47 4.23 7.00 3.22
C ALA A 47 4.15 6.74 1.71
N ARG A 48 4.64 7.69 0.91
CA ARG A 48 4.66 7.57 -0.55
C ARG A 48 5.42 6.33 -1.03
N PHE A 49 6.55 6.01 -0.39
CA PHE A 49 7.36 4.85 -0.77
C PHE A 49 6.72 3.53 -0.34
N LEU A 50 6.15 3.46 0.86
CA LEU A 50 5.46 2.28 1.38
C LEU A 50 4.30 1.87 0.47
N TYR A 51 3.41 2.80 0.13
CA TYR A 51 2.30 2.53 -0.79
C TYR A 51 2.71 2.51 -2.28
N GLY A 52 3.97 2.84 -2.61
CA GLY A 52 4.49 2.76 -3.97
C GLY A 52 3.91 3.79 -4.95
N ILE A 53 3.60 5.00 -4.47
CA ILE A 53 2.88 6.05 -5.21
C ILE A 53 3.86 7.15 -5.69
N LEU A 54 3.49 7.89 -6.74
CA LEU A 54 4.23 9.06 -7.22
C LEU A 54 3.75 10.34 -6.52
N GLU A 55 4.61 11.36 -6.44
CA GLU A 55 4.33 12.60 -5.70
C GLU A 55 3.02 13.27 -6.16
N ARG A 56 2.81 13.40 -7.47
CA ARG A 56 1.57 13.99 -8.02
C ARG A 56 0.33 13.22 -7.58
N GLN A 57 0.39 11.89 -7.62
CA GLN A 57 -0.73 11.06 -7.21
C GLN A 57 -0.96 11.13 -5.69
N PHE A 58 0.11 11.22 -4.90
CA PHE A 58 0.01 11.36 -3.44
C PHE A 58 -0.61 12.70 -3.04
N ARG A 59 -0.19 13.80 -3.69
CA ARG A 59 -0.82 15.13 -3.52
C ARG A 59 -2.32 15.08 -3.84
N ASN A 60 -2.70 14.46 -4.96
CA ASN A 60 -4.13 14.31 -5.30
C ASN A 60 -4.93 13.50 -4.26
N TYR A 61 -4.30 12.58 -3.52
CA TYR A 61 -4.97 11.89 -2.41
C TYR A 61 -5.08 12.77 -1.18
N TYR A 62 -4.06 13.57 -0.89
CA TYR A 62 -4.12 14.58 0.17
C TYR A 62 -5.22 15.60 -0.10
N ASP A 63 -5.28 16.17 -1.31
CA ASP A 63 -6.31 17.17 -1.67
C ASP A 63 -7.73 16.57 -1.58
N LYS A 64 -7.88 15.27 -1.88
CA LYS A 64 -9.15 14.56 -1.67
C LYS A 64 -9.45 14.38 -0.20
N ALA A 65 -8.47 13.97 0.60
CA ALA A 65 -8.62 13.78 2.04
C ALA A 65 -8.94 15.09 2.77
N SER A 66 -8.40 16.23 2.32
CA SER A 66 -8.65 17.53 2.93
C SER A 66 -10.07 18.04 2.68
N ASN A 67 -10.74 17.52 1.66
CA ASN A 67 -12.11 17.88 1.31
C ASN A 67 -13.15 16.94 1.95
N ILE A 68 -12.72 15.85 2.60
CA ILE A 68 -13.59 14.94 3.33
C ILE A 68 -13.72 15.46 4.76
N GLU A 69 -14.93 15.44 5.30
CA GLU A 69 -15.16 15.82 6.70
C GLU A 69 -14.44 14.88 7.65
N GLY A 70 -13.76 15.44 8.66
CA GLY A 70 -13.01 14.69 9.66
C GLY A 70 -11.52 15.00 9.66
N SER A 71 -10.73 14.07 10.19
CA SER A 71 -9.28 14.20 10.29
C SER A 71 -8.62 13.91 8.94
N THR A 72 -8.04 14.92 8.31
CA THR A 72 -7.37 14.79 6.99
C THR A 72 -6.29 13.71 6.98
N GLY A 73 -5.58 13.53 8.10
CA GLY A 73 -4.55 12.50 8.22
C GLY A 73 -5.13 11.09 8.17
N ASP A 74 -6.26 10.88 8.82
CA ASP A 74 -6.96 9.60 8.88
C ASP A 74 -7.59 9.27 7.52
N GLU A 75 -8.25 10.25 6.90
CA GLU A 75 -8.83 10.09 5.57
C GLU A 75 -7.78 9.81 4.49
N LEU A 76 -6.59 10.44 4.60
CA LEU A 76 -5.48 10.14 3.73
C LEU A 76 -5.07 8.66 3.82
N LEU A 77 -4.98 8.11 5.04
CA LEU A 77 -4.66 6.69 5.24
C LEU A 77 -5.76 5.78 4.68
N ILE A 78 -7.02 6.12 4.90
CA ILE A 78 -8.17 5.36 4.38
C ILE A 78 -8.12 5.30 2.84
N LEU A 79 -7.89 6.44 2.17
CA LEU A 79 -7.75 6.50 0.70
C LEU A 79 -6.56 5.71 0.16
N LEU A 80 -5.46 5.64 0.92
CA LEU A 80 -4.29 4.84 0.57
C LEU A 80 -4.55 3.34 0.77
N GLU A 81 -5.26 2.97 1.84
CA GLU A 81 -5.62 1.58 2.14
C GLU A 81 -6.60 1.01 1.11
N LYS A 82 -7.57 1.82 0.66
CA LYS A 82 -8.61 1.44 -0.33
C LYS A 82 -8.11 1.18 -1.75
N ARG A 83 -6.83 1.46 -2.03
CA ARG A 83 -6.26 1.21 -3.36
C ARG A 83 -6.25 -0.28 -3.67
N PHE A 84 -6.65 -0.66 -4.88
CA PHE A 84 -6.73 -2.06 -5.28
C PHE A 84 -5.43 -2.84 -5.09
N ASP A 85 -4.27 -2.26 -5.44
CA ASP A 85 -2.98 -2.93 -5.21
C ASP A 85 -2.68 -3.15 -3.73
N ASN A 86 -3.08 -2.21 -2.88
CA ASN A 86 -2.90 -2.33 -1.44
C ASN A 86 -3.88 -3.32 -0.82
N VAL A 87 -5.14 -3.34 -1.23
CA VAL A 87 -6.13 -4.33 -0.77
C VAL A 87 -5.66 -5.75 -1.05
N MET A 88 -5.16 -6.01 -2.26
CA MET A 88 -4.60 -7.32 -2.60
C MET A 88 -3.36 -7.69 -1.78
N PHE A 89 -2.59 -6.71 -1.30
CA PHE A 89 -1.51 -6.96 -0.34
C PHE A 89 -2.06 -7.29 1.05
N ARG A 90 -3.09 -6.56 1.50
CA ARG A 90 -3.75 -6.75 2.80
C ARG A 90 -4.51 -8.07 2.94
N THR A 91 -4.81 -8.77 1.83
CA THR A 91 -5.38 -10.12 1.88
C THR A 91 -4.37 -11.18 2.29
N GLY A 92 -3.06 -10.87 2.30
CA GLY A 92 -1.99 -11.82 2.58
C GLY A 92 -1.60 -12.70 1.40
N MET A 93 -2.24 -12.55 0.23
CA MET A 93 -1.89 -13.29 -1.00
C MET A 93 -0.49 -12.96 -1.52
N PHE A 94 -0.01 -11.75 -1.25
CA PHE A 94 1.25 -11.24 -1.78
C PHE A 94 2.15 -10.78 -0.65
N ASN A 95 3.44 -11.16 -0.71
CA ASN A 95 4.41 -10.79 0.31
C ASN A 95 4.86 -9.33 0.20
N THR A 96 4.66 -8.70 -0.96
CA THR A 96 5.01 -7.29 -1.17
C THR A 96 3.95 -6.54 -1.97
N ARG A 97 3.75 -5.25 -1.67
CA ARG A 97 2.90 -4.34 -2.47
C ARG A 97 3.33 -4.21 -3.94
N ARG A 98 4.63 -4.43 -4.23
CA ARG A 98 5.13 -4.41 -5.60
C ARG A 98 4.63 -5.62 -6.40
N GLN A 99 4.59 -6.79 -5.76
CA GLN A 99 4.08 -8.01 -6.35
C GLN A 99 2.57 -7.91 -6.58
N SER A 100 1.80 -7.42 -5.60
CA SER A 100 0.36 -7.22 -5.76
C SER A 100 0.04 -6.24 -6.90
N ARG A 101 0.78 -5.12 -6.99
CA ARG A 101 0.65 -4.15 -8.09
C ARG A 101 0.96 -4.76 -9.46
N GLN A 102 1.96 -5.63 -9.55
CA GLN A 102 2.27 -6.34 -10.80
C GLN A 102 1.11 -7.27 -11.19
N ALA A 103 0.59 -8.02 -10.22
CA ALA A 103 -0.52 -8.93 -10.45
C ALA A 103 -1.78 -8.21 -10.94
N VAL A 104 -2.10 -7.06 -10.33
CA VAL A 104 -3.20 -6.19 -10.77
C VAL A 104 -2.97 -5.66 -12.18
N ASN A 105 -1.80 -5.10 -12.48
CA ASN A 105 -1.50 -4.56 -13.82
C ASN A 105 -1.59 -5.61 -14.93
N HIS A 106 -1.20 -6.85 -14.65
CA HIS A 106 -1.29 -7.97 -15.59
C HIS A 106 -2.74 -8.45 -15.79
N GLY A 107 -3.69 -7.97 -14.97
CA GLY A 107 -5.12 -8.23 -15.14
C GLY A 107 -5.52 -9.65 -14.72
N HIS A 108 -4.93 -10.15 -13.63
CA HIS A 108 -5.29 -11.45 -13.05
C HIS A 108 -6.62 -11.46 -12.29
N PHE A 109 -7.19 -10.29 -12.02
CA PHE A 109 -8.34 -10.12 -11.15
C PHE A 109 -9.55 -9.53 -11.87
N LEU A 110 -10.72 -9.83 -11.29
CA LEU A 110 -12.01 -9.27 -11.63
C LEU A 110 -12.58 -8.60 -10.37
N ILE A 111 -13.24 -7.46 -10.53
CA ILE A 111 -14.03 -6.80 -9.49
C ILE A 111 -15.48 -6.84 -9.97
N ASN A 112 -16.36 -7.49 -9.19
CA ASN A 112 -17.76 -7.72 -9.55
C ASN A 112 -17.87 -8.28 -10.99
N ASP A 113 -17.07 -9.32 -11.27
CA ASP A 113 -16.94 -10.02 -12.56
C ASP A 113 -16.41 -9.20 -13.74
N LYS A 114 -16.04 -7.93 -13.53
CA LYS A 114 -15.43 -7.06 -14.54
C LYS A 114 -13.92 -7.02 -14.40
N LYS A 115 -13.20 -7.11 -15.53
CA LYS A 115 -11.74 -7.01 -15.54
C LYS A 115 -11.30 -5.60 -15.15
N VAL A 116 -10.56 -5.50 -14.05
CA VAL A 116 -9.93 -4.25 -13.59
C VAL A 116 -8.43 -4.47 -13.44
N ASN A 117 -7.64 -3.69 -14.15
CA ASN A 117 -6.17 -3.77 -14.14
C ASN A 117 -5.51 -2.47 -13.66
N ILE A 118 -6.26 -1.61 -12.98
CA ILE A 118 -5.81 -0.30 -12.51
C ILE A 118 -5.46 -0.41 -11.01
N PRO A 119 -4.17 -0.33 -10.61
CA PRO A 119 -3.76 -0.43 -9.21
C PRO A 119 -4.36 0.64 -8.30
N SER A 120 -4.58 1.84 -8.85
CA SER A 120 -5.17 2.96 -8.13
C SER A 120 -6.69 2.97 -8.10
N TYR A 121 -7.33 1.90 -8.55
CA TYR A 121 -8.78 1.75 -8.42
C TYR A 121 -9.15 1.82 -6.94
N GLN A 122 -10.17 2.61 -6.63
CA GLN A 122 -10.65 2.84 -5.27
C GLN A 122 -11.77 1.87 -4.98
N ILE A 123 -11.49 0.93 -4.08
CA ILE A 123 -12.43 -0.13 -3.73
C ILE A 123 -13.56 0.43 -2.87
N LYS A 124 -14.76 -0.08 -3.12
CA LYS A 124 -15.96 0.25 -2.38
C LYS A 124 -16.34 -0.89 -1.44
N GLN A 125 -17.12 -0.54 -0.42
CA GLN A 125 -17.76 -1.54 0.42
C GLN A 125 -18.69 -2.41 -0.43
N GLY A 126 -18.69 -3.72 -0.17
CA GLY A 126 -19.48 -4.70 -0.91
C GLY A 126 -18.83 -5.21 -2.19
N ASP A 127 -17.71 -4.64 -2.65
CA ASP A 127 -17.02 -5.14 -3.82
C ASP A 127 -16.52 -6.59 -3.58
N LYS A 128 -16.67 -7.43 -4.59
CA LYS A 128 -16.15 -8.80 -4.62
C LYS A 128 -15.02 -8.89 -5.63
N ILE A 129 -13.83 -9.28 -5.17
CA ILE A 129 -12.67 -9.53 -6.01
C ILE A 129 -12.52 -11.03 -6.21
N SER A 130 -12.39 -11.45 -7.47
CA SER A 130 -12.14 -12.83 -7.85
C SER A 130 -10.97 -12.96 -8.81
N TRP A 131 -10.37 -14.14 -8.86
CA TRP A 131 -9.38 -14.46 -9.87
C TRP A 131 -10.04 -14.74 -11.22
N LYS A 132 -9.46 -14.20 -12.28
CA LYS A 132 -9.81 -14.59 -13.65
C LYS A 132 -9.50 -16.08 -13.84
N GLU A 133 -10.40 -16.83 -14.47
CA GLU A 133 -10.27 -18.29 -14.66
C GLU A 133 -8.91 -18.70 -15.23
N LYS A 134 -8.48 -18.07 -16.32
CA LYS A 134 -7.17 -18.34 -16.94
C LYS A 134 -5.98 -18.12 -16.00
N SER A 135 -6.14 -17.27 -14.98
CA SER A 135 -5.09 -16.96 -14.01
C SER A 135 -5.04 -17.94 -12.84
N LYS A 136 -6.09 -18.75 -12.62
CA LYS A 136 -6.11 -19.77 -11.55
C LYS A 136 -5.09 -20.88 -11.78
N ASN A 137 -4.77 -21.18 -13.03
CA ASN A 137 -3.77 -22.19 -13.40
C ASN A 137 -2.32 -21.64 -13.38
N SER A 138 -2.13 -20.37 -13.02
CA SER A 138 -0.80 -19.76 -13.02
C SER A 138 -0.01 -20.11 -11.76
N SER A 139 1.31 -20.12 -11.85
CA SER A 139 2.20 -20.25 -10.68
C SER A 139 1.95 -19.16 -9.63
N LEU A 140 1.49 -17.97 -10.06
CA LEU A 140 1.13 -16.89 -9.16
C LEU A 140 -0.03 -17.26 -8.23
N PHE A 141 -1.02 -18.02 -8.72
CA PHE A 141 -2.15 -18.49 -7.92
C PHE A 141 -1.70 -19.50 -6.86
N GLN A 142 -0.79 -20.41 -7.22
CA GLN A 142 -0.19 -21.37 -6.29
C GLN A 142 0.59 -20.66 -5.17
N ILE A 143 1.46 -19.72 -5.54
CA ILE A 143 2.21 -18.89 -4.59
C ILE A 143 1.25 -18.10 -3.68
N ALA A 144 0.16 -17.55 -4.21
CA ALA A 144 -0.83 -16.83 -3.41
C ALA A 144 -1.53 -17.74 -2.39
N SER A 145 -1.88 -18.97 -2.79
CA SER A 145 -2.47 -19.98 -1.91
C SER A 145 -1.53 -20.38 -0.78
N GLU A 146 -0.24 -20.52 -1.06
CA GLU A 146 0.79 -20.79 -0.05
C GLU A 146 0.97 -19.61 0.91
N ASN A 147 1.05 -18.39 0.39
CA ASN A 147 1.24 -17.19 1.21
C ASN A 147 0.10 -16.98 2.21
N ILE A 148 -1.15 -17.27 1.83
CA ILE A 148 -2.32 -17.15 2.72
C ILE A 148 -2.24 -18.06 3.94
N LYS A 149 -1.49 -19.16 3.87
CA LYS A 149 -1.29 -20.04 5.04
C LYS A 149 -0.43 -19.37 6.11
N ASN A 150 0.51 -18.51 5.69
CA ASN A 150 1.49 -17.88 6.57
C ASN A 150 1.11 -16.44 6.96
N ASN A 151 0.36 -15.75 6.09
CA ASN A 151 0.01 -14.35 6.25
C ASN A 151 -1.42 -14.18 6.75
N GLN A 152 -1.63 -13.21 7.63
CA GLN A 152 -2.97 -12.86 8.13
C GLN A 152 -3.66 -11.88 7.17
N CYS A 153 -4.96 -12.10 6.95
CA CYS A 153 -5.83 -11.18 6.23
C CYS A 153 -6.25 -10.03 7.15
N ALA A 154 -6.34 -8.81 6.63
CA ALA A 154 -6.85 -7.67 7.38
C ALA A 154 -8.31 -7.87 7.84
N LYS A 155 -8.67 -7.32 9.00
CA LYS A 155 -9.96 -7.55 9.67
C LYS A 155 -11.18 -7.08 8.86
N TRP A 156 -11.01 -6.02 8.08
CA TRP A 156 -12.08 -5.43 7.26
C TRP A 156 -12.31 -6.18 5.93
N LEU A 157 -11.51 -7.21 5.64
CA LEU A 157 -11.60 -8.07 4.47
C LEU A 157 -12.02 -9.49 4.87
N THR A 158 -12.91 -10.09 4.09
CA THR A 158 -13.19 -11.53 4.18
C THR A 158 -12.56 -12.25 3.00
N LEU A 159 -11.76 -13.25 3.31
CA LEU A 159 -11.06 -14.08 2.34
C LEU A 159 -11.66 -15.49 2.36
N ASP A 160 -12.18 -15.92 1.22
CA ASP A 160 -12.47 -17.34 0.97
C ASP A 160 -11.19 -18.04 0.50
N LYS A 161 -10.68 -18.94 1.34
CA LYS A 161 -9.44 -19.68 1.10
C LYS A 161 -9.54 -20.70 -0.03
N SER A 162 -10.75 -21.15 -0.37
CA SER A 162 -10.95 -22.18 -1.40
C SER A 162 -10.86 -21.59 -2.82
N GLY A 163 -11.62 -20.53 -3.09
CA GLY A 163 -11.65 -19.85 -4.37
C GLY A 163 -10.65 -18.69 -4.51
N LEU A 164 -9.92 -18.35 -3.44
CA LEU A 164 -9.13 -17.12 -3.31
C LEU A 164 -9.94 -15.87 -3.67
N SER A 165 -11.22 -15.86 -3.28
CA SER A 165 -12.10 -14.71 -3.50
C SER A 165 -12.10 -13.82 -2.26
N VAL A 166 -12.20 -12.52 -2.48
CA VAL A 166 -12.12 -11.51 -1.42
C VAL A 166 -13.39 -10.67 -1.47
N GLN A 167 -14.01 -10.47 -0.32
CA GLN A 167 -15.15 -9.57 -0.16
C GLN A 167 -14.78 -8.45 0.81
N ILE A 168 -15.15 -7.23 0.44
CA ILE A 168 -14.95 -6.05 1.27
C ILE A 168 -16.21 -5.83 2.11
N ASN A 169 -16.15 -6.19 3.39
CA ASN A 169 -17.31 -6.08 4.28
C ASN A 169 -17.49 -4.66 4.79
N ASN A 170 -16.39 -4.05 5.24
CA ASN A 170 -16.35 -2.71 5.81
C ASN A 170 -15.24 -1.90 5.15
N LEU A 171 -15.36 -0.57 5.19
CA LEU A 171 -14.24 0.29 4.82
C LEU A 171 -13.15 0.23 5.89
N PRO A 172 -11.86 0.38 5.50
CA PRO A 172 -10.77 0.43 6.47
C PRO A 172 -10.90 1.66 7.36
N SER A 173 -10.51 1.49 8.62
CA SER A 173 -10.30 2.58 9.56
C SER A 173 -8.84 3.03 9.54
N ALA A 174 -8.53 4.22 10.06
CA ALA A 174 -7.14 4.67 10.19
C ALA A 174 -6.27 3.74 11.06
N SER A 175 -6.87 3.07 12.05
CA SER A 175 -6.19 2.07 12.88
C SER A 175 -5.82 0.77 12.15
N ASP A 176 -6.42 0.50 10.99
CA ASP A 176 -6.06 -0.66 10.16
C ASP A 176 -4.81 -0.42 9.31
N ALA A 177 -4.38 0.85 9.19
CA ALA A 177 -3.20 1.23 8.44
C ALA A 177 -1.90 0.86 9.17
N GLU A 178 -0.78 0.89 8.45
CA GLU A 178 0.54 0.64 9.05
C GLU A 178 0.92 1.72 10.08
N LEU A 179 1.29 1.27 11.29
CA LEU A 179 1.63 2.09 12.46
C LEU A 179 2.92 2.95 12.31
N GLU A 180 3.62 2.85 11.17
CA GLU A 180 4.95 3.46 10.99
C GLU A 180 4.93 4.88 10.39
N ILE A 181 3.76 5.43 10.12
CA ILE A 181 3.58 6.73 9.44
C ILE A 181 2.94 7.75 10.39
N ASP A 182 3.63 8.86 10.63
CA ASP A 182 3.03 10.01 11.32
C ASP A 182 2.28 10.89 10.32
N THR A 183 0.96 10.80 10.32
CA THR A 183 0.09 11.55 9.40
C THR A 183 0.07 13.05 9.67
N ARG A 184 0.31 13.48 10.92
CA ARG A 184 0.30 14.91 11.29
C ARG A 184 1.40 15.67 10.55
N GLN A 185 2.59 15.07 10.50
CA GLN A 185 3.75 15.61 9.78
C GLN A 185 3.49 15.75 8.26
N ILE A 186 2.68 14.85 7.69
CA ILE A 186 2.31 14.90 6.28
C ILE A 186 1.30 16.02 6.02
N VAL A 187 0.32 16.19 6.91
CA VAL A 187 -0.67 17.27 6.81
C VAL A 187 0.00 18.63 6.93
N GLU A 188 0.89 18.80 7.91
CA GLU A 188 1.69 20.03 8.07
C GLU A 188 2.58 20.33 6.87
N TYR A 189 3.12 19.30 6.20
CA TYR A 189 3.93 19.49 5.00
C TYR A 189 3.14 20.16 3.88
N TYR A 190 1.91 19.72 3.66
CA TYR A 190 1.07 20.21 2.57
C TYR A 190 0.29 21.48 2.92
N SER A 191 -0.06 21.70 4.19
CA SER A 191 -0.75 22.93 4.60
C SER A 191 0.12 24.19 4.47
N ARG A 192 1.45 24.04 4.57
CA ARG A 192 2.40 25.13 4.37
C ARG A 192 2.58 25.54 2.89
N ARG A 193 2.05 24.76 1.94
CA ARG A 193 2.49 24.80 0.54
C ARG A 193 1.42 24.49 -0.50
#